data_AF-A0A937F8J0-F1
#
_entry.id   AF-A0A937F8J0-F1
#
_cell.length_a   1.000
_cell.length_b   1.000
_cell.length_c   1.000
_cell.angle_alpha   90.00
_cell.angle_beta   90.00
_cell.angle_gamma   90.00
#
_symmetry.space_group_name_H-M   'P 1'
#
loop_
_entity.id
_entity.type
_entity.pdbx_description
1 polymer ?
#
loop_
_entity_poly.entity_id
_entity_poly.type
_entity_poly.pdbx_seq_one_letter_code
_entity_poly.pdbx_strand_id
1 'polypeptide(L)'
;MITSVIGRTFLDAFNAKYTKDYSPKEFFEKEYWELFYNHEKYMQWVTNSPFVQMKKGQKPHLLTDSERVEKLEALEEKILQMTPDASFALGYPASEVKEYASTSGLVSDLDIPVDKDEVYLSWIGSGLGIGVAGGFTILFDNVDIVLKTYEGWRSYRQFLNDPTLVKLRGNQINSWNGQWLAYTMNPTKYKEDFDFNILSQEGFFKLDANTVEMSTVPWSRLFFSLSNHYPDSEMMSHVYGFGQTNKTIGFIPFQFKSGRKIKDVYHKLFGDQSIDQSDFENLFGMHIKRACELGSIGLLALRPQQLEKYMHEGKSLSLKKEEDLITYYAYKTWLKAMLSRNKEEITDYTMELAAVIKRYRAAGSKLDRKTLIEKELFASAGKRGFIESLCKMIKDLEGADLLTIKELKDEVHLMTNEEYTYFCTLVKFDYTFLERQS
;
A
#
# COMPACT_ATOMS: atom_id res chain seq x y z
N MET A 1 -1.72 15.98 -19.29
CA MET A 1 -2.24 15.61 -17.94
C MET A 1 -1.47 14.43 -17.37
N ILE A 2 -1.48 14.12 -16.06
CA ILE A 2 -0.62 13.02 -15.54
C ILE A 2 -0.95 11.67 -16.17
N THR A 3 -2.23 11.35 -16.42
CA THR A 3 -2.63 10.13 -17.14
C THR A 3 -2.01 10.10 -18.53
N SER A 4 -2.04 11.20 -19.28
CA SER A 4 -1.40 11.30 -20.59
C SER A 4 0.12 11.17 -20.53
N VAL A 5 0.78 11.72 -19.50
CA VAL A 5 2.23 11.54 -19.26
C VAL A 5 2.55 10.06 -19.07
N ILE A 6 1.81 9.36 -18.20
CA ILE A 6 2.00 7.92 -17.97
C ILE A 6 1.75 7.12 -19.25
N GLY A 7 0.69 7.45 -20.00
CA GLY A 7 0.40 6.83 -21.28
C GLY A 7 1.53 7.01 -22.30
N ARG A 8 2.17 8.19 -22.31
CA ARG A 8 3.31 8.51 -23.19
C ARG A 8 4.53 7.69 -22.82
N THR A 9 4.94 7.72 -21.54
CA THR A 9 6.04 6.89 -21.02
C THR A 9 5.85 5.42 -21.37
N PHE A 10 4.63 4.91 -21.21
CA PHE A 10 4.32 3.54 -21.58
C PHE A 10 4.40 3.28 -23.09
N LEU A 11 3.79 4.14 -23.92
CA LEU A 11 3.75 3.92 -25.37
C LEU A 11 5.16 3.95 -25.97
N ASP A 12 5.99 4.91 -25.55
CA ASP A 12 7.38 5.01 -25.97
C ASP A 12 8.16 3.74 -25.59
N ALA A 13 7.96 3.24 -24.37
CA ALA A 13 8.56 2.01 -23.89
C ALA A 13 8.03 0.75 -24.63
N PHE A 14 6.74 0.71 -24.95
CA PHE A 14 6.11 -0.38 -25.69
C PHE A 14 6.68 -0.44 -27.11
N ASN A 15 6.72 0.70 -27.80
CA ASN A 15 7.27 0.80 -29.15
C ASN A 15 8.74 0.35 -29.17
N ALA A 16 9.54 0.78 -28.20
CA ALA A 16 10.92 0.33 -28.06
C ALA A 16 11.02 -1.20 -27.80
N LYS A 17 10.27 -1.73 -26.83
CA LYS A 17 10.34 -3.15 -26.42
C LYS A 17 9.89 -4.10 -27.54
N TYR A 18 8.84 -3.74 -28.28
CA TYR A 18 8.25 -4.60 -29.31
C TYR A 18 8.66 -4.22 -30.73
N THR A 19 9.59 -3.27 -30.89
CA THR A 19 10.04 -2.75 -32.19
C THR A 19 8.84 -2.32 -33.08
N LYS A 20 7.98 -1.50 -32.49
CA LYS A 20 6.80 -0.88 -33.13
C LYS A 20 7.01 0.62 -33.27
N ASP A 21 6.18 1.25 -34.07
CA ASP A 21 6.13 2.70 -34.25
C ASP A 21 4.66 3.15 -34.25
N TYR A 22 3.91 2.69 -33.23
CA TYR A 22 2.50 3.05 -33.13
C TYR A 22 2.36 4.48 -32.63
N SER A 23 1.55 5.26 -33.33
CA SER A 23 0.98 6.49 -32.78
C SER A 23 0.03 6.19 -31.61
N PRO A 24 -0.30 7.18 -30.75
CA PRO A 24 -1.26 7.00 -29.67
C PRO A 24 -2.61 6.46 -30.13
N LYS A 25 -3.13 6.97 -31.25
CA LYS A 25 -4.37 6.48 -31.86
C LYS A 25 -4.24 5.02 -32.31
N GLU A 26 -3.17 4.66 -33.01
CA GLU A 26 -2.99 3.28 -33.49
C GLU A 26 -2.83 2.27 -32.37
N PHE A 27 -2.08 2.59 -31.31
CA PHE A 27 -2.02 1.72 -30.14
C PHE A 27 -3.39 1.60 -29.48
N PHE A 28 -4.12 2.72 -29.37
CA PHE A 28 -5.44 2.72 -28.78
C PHE A 28 -6.38 1.78 -29.55
N GLU A 29 -6.44 1.84 -30.87
CA GLU A 29 -7.31 0.98 -31.68
C GLU A 29 -6.84 -0.48 -31.69
N LYS A 30 -5.56 -0.73 -31.97
CA LYS A 30 -5.04 -2.07 -32.25
C LYS A 30 -4.77 -2.91 -30.99
N GLU A 31 -4.55 -2.27 -29.84
CA GLU A 31 -4.20 -2.96 -28.60
C GLU A 31 -5.18 -2.62 -27.47
N TYR A 32 -5.36 -1.32 -27.16
CA TYR A 32 -6.14 -0.91 -25.99
C TYR A 32 -7.63 -1.24 -26.14
N TRP A 33 -8.26 -0.80 -27.23
CA TRP A 33 -9.68 -1.01 -27.50
C TRP A 33 -10.02 -2.49 -27.64
N GLU A 34 -9.19 -3.24 -28.37
CA GLU A 34 -9.32 -4.69 -28.49
C GLU A 34 -9.35 -5.36 -27.12
N LEU A 35 -8.43 -5.01 -26.21
CA LEU A 35 -8.38 -5.61 -24.88
C LEU A 35 -9.49 -5.08 -23.94
N PHE A 36 -9.89 -3.81 -24.04
CA PHE A 36 -10.72 -3.16 -23.01
C PHE A 36 -12.21 -3.16 -23.34
N TYR A 37 -12.57 -2.93 -24.59
CA TYR A 37 -13.92 -2.55 -25.01
C TYR A 37 -14.50 -3.42 -26.14
N ASN A 38 -13.67 -4.13 -26.90
CA ASN A 38 -14.17 -5.04 -27.96
C ASN A 38 -14.66 -6.41 -27.43
N HIS A 39 -15.25 -6.44 -26.24
CA HIS A 39 -15.71 -7.65 -25.56
C HIS A 39 -16.96 -7.40 -24.72
N GLU A 40 -17.72 -8.45 -24.43
CA GLU A 40 -18.93 -8.37 -23.59
C GLU A 40 -18.66 -7.86 -22.16
N LYS A 41 -17.50 -8.25 -21.60
CA LYS A 41 -17.03 -7.81 -20.29
C LYS A 41 -15.92 -6.78 -20.47
N TYR A 42 -16.22 -5.50 -20.26
CA TYR A 42 -15.20 -4.46 -20.30
C TYR A 42 -14.19 -4.61 -19.16
N MET A 43 -12.95 -4.17 -19.39
CA MET A 43 -11.92 -4.10 -18.35
C MET A 43 -12.06 -2.87 -17.45
N GLN A 44 -12.57 -1.78 -18.01
CA GLN A 44 -12.68 -0.49 -17.36
C GLN A 44 -14.02 0.16 -17.68
N TRP A 45 -14.66 0.73 -16.67
CA TRP A 45 -15.88 1.52 -16.83
C TRP A 45 -15.55 3.01 -16.70
N VAL A 46 -15.74 3.76 -17.78
CA VAL A 46 -15.52 5.22 -17.80
C VAL A 46 -16.86 5.90 -17.93
N THR A 47 -17.34 6.50 -16.84
CA THR A 47 -18.65 7.15 -16.77
C THR A 47 -18.78 8.24 -17.84
N ASN A 48 -19.94 8.33 -18.48
CA ASN A 48 -20.25 9.28 -19.57
C ASN A 48 -19.44 9.12 -20.86
N SER A 49 -18.53 8.15 -20.93
CA SER A 49 -17.85 7.85 -22.18
C SER A 49 -18.80 7.25 -23.22
N PRO A 50 -18.47 7.40 -24.52
CA PRO A 50 -19.23 6.76 -25.60
C PRO A 50 -19.46 5.27 -25.37
N PHE A 51 -18.47 4.55 -24.81
CA PHE A 51 -18.55 3.10 -24.57
C PHE A 51 -19.62 2.68 -23.55
N VAL A 52 -20.01 3.56 -22.63
CA VAL A 52 -21.03 3.24 -21.60
C VAL A 52 -22.33 4.00 -21.78
N GLN A 53 -22.37 4.96 -22.70
CA GLN A 53 -23.59 5.66 -23.11
C GLN A 53 -24.41 4.78 -24.05
N MET A 54 -25.35 4.02 -23.48
CA MET A 54 -26.14 3.03 -24.21
C MET A 54 -27.49 3.59 -24.70
N LYS A 55 -27.91 3.20 -25.91
CA LYS A 55 -29.29 3.42 -26.38
C LYS A 55 -30.25 2.51 -25.57
N LYS A 56 -31.55 2.80 -25.61
CA LYS A 56 -32.55 1.99 -24.88
C LYS A 56 -32.45 0.51 -25.29
N GLY A 57 -32.22 -0.37 -24.31
CA GLY A 57 -32.09 -1.81 -24.53
C GLY A 57 -30.64 -2.31 -24.74
N GLN A 58 -29.69 -1.43 -25.03
CA GLN A 58 -28.28 -1.80 -25.15
C GLN A 58 -27.65 -2.03 -23.76
N LYS A 59 -26.84 -3.09 -23.67
CA LYS A 59 -25.96 -3.38 -22.53
C LYS A 59 -24.63 -3.89 -23.09
N PRO A 60 -23.49 -3.71 -22.39
CA PRO A 60 -22.18 -4.13 -22.91
C PRO A 60 -22.15 -5.58 -23.41
N HIS A 61 -22.76 -6.51 -22.65
CA HIS A 61 -22.83 -7.94 -23.00
C HIS A 61 -23.86 -8.29 -24.09
N LEU A 62 -24.60 -7.31 -24.61
CA LEU A 62 -25.58 -7.50 -25.68
C LEU A 62 -25.17 -6.78 -26.97
N LEU A 63 -24.07 -6.03 -26.95
CA LEU A 63 -23.60 -5.31 -28.13
C LEU A 63 -23.07 -6.31 -29.17
N THR A 64 -23.51 -6.14 -30.40
CA THR A 64 -22.89 -6.76 -31.58
C THR A 64 -21.55 -6.11 -31.90
N ASP A 65 -20.72 -6.79 -32.70
CA ASP A 65 -19.41 -6.27 -33.10
C ASP A 65 -19.54 -4.92 -33.82
N SER A 66 -20.54 -4.77 -34.71
CA SER A 66 -20.84 -3.49 -35.38
C SER A 66 -21.18 -2.39 -34.38
N GLU A 67 -22.00 -2.68 -33.36
CA GLU A 67 -22.33 -1.69 -32.34
C GLU A 67 -21.13 -1.32 -31.47
N ARG A 68 -20.17 -2.22 -31.25
CA ARG A 68 -18.93 -1.88 -30.54
C ARG A 68 -18.05 -0.96 -31.37
N VAL A 69 -17.98 -1.17 -32.69
CA VAL A 69 -17.28 -0.27 -33.62
C VAL A 69 -17.95 1.10 -33.67
N GLU A 70 -19.30 1.18 -33.72
CA GLU A 70 -20.03 2.46 -33.63
C GLU A 70 -19.65 3.26 -32.37
N LYS A 71 -19.38 2.59 -31.24
CA LYS A 71 -18.96 3.24 -29.99
C LYS A 71 -17.54 3.79 -30.07
N LEU A 72 -16.65 3.11 -30.78
CA LEU A 72 -15.29 3.58 -31.05
C LEU A 72 -15.32 4.82 -31.96
N GLU A 73 -16.07 4.76 -33.05
CA GLU A 73 -16.25 5.91 -33.96
C GLU A 73 -16.85 7.12 -33.24
N ALA A 74 -17.81 6.91 -32.33
CA ALA A 74 -18.38 7.98 -31.52
C ALA A 74 -17.36 8.61 -30.56
N LEU A 75 -16.35 7.87 -30.09
CA LEU A 75 -15.23 8.43 -29.34
C LEU A 75 -14.33 9.27 -30.23
N GLU A 76 -13.96 8.76 -31.41
CA GLU A 76 -13.14 9.50 -32.37
C GLU A 76 -13.80 10.83 -32.77
N GLU A 77 -15.11 10.81 -33.03
CA GLU A 77 -15.87 12.01 -33.36
C GLU A 77 -15.79 13.06 -32.23
N LYS A 78 -15.97 12.63 -30.96
CA LYS A 78 -15.81 13.53 -29.81
C LYS A 78 -14.40 14.11 -29.73
N ILE A 79 -13.36 13.30 -29.91
CA ILE A 79 -11.96 13.74 -29.90
C ILE A 79 -11.69 14.77 -31.01
N LEU A 80 -12.34 14.64 -32.16
CA LEU A 80 -12.16 15.53 -33.30
C LEU A 80 -12.92 16.87 -33.16
N GLN A 81 -14.11 16.84 -32.57
CA GLN A 81 -15.07 17.95 -32.64
C GLN A 81 -15.23 18.72 -31.32
N MET A 82 -14.93 18.10 -30.17
CA MET A 82 -15.23 18.67 -28.85
C MET A 82 -13.96 19.05 -28.09
N THR A 83 -14.09 20.04 -27.19
CA THR A 83 -13.04 20.33 -26.20
C THR A 83 -12.91 19.15 -25.23
N PRO A 84 -11.69 18.65 -24.97
CA PRO A 84 -11.46 17.54 -24.05
C PRO A 84 -12.08 17.74 -22.66
N ASP A 85 -12.86 16.76 -22.22
CA ASP A 85 -13.45 16.70 -20.87
C ASP A 85 -13.36 15.28 -20.29
N ALA A 86 -13.61 15.14 -18.98
CA ALA A 86 -13.51 13.89 -18.22
C ALA A 86 -14.28 12.69 -18.81
N SER A 87 -15.27 12.91 -19.68
CA SER A 87 -16.04 11.85 -20.33
C SER A 87 -15.28 11.13 -21.44
N PHE A 88 -14.26 11.77 -22.03
CA PHE A 88 -13.46 11.16 -23.09
C PHE A 88 -11.96 11.49 -23.03
N ALA A 89 -11.52 12.30 -22.06
CA ALA A 89 -10.12 12.53 -21.70
C ALA A 89 -9.94 12.22 -20.20
N LEU A 90 -9.32 11.09 -19.89
CA LEU A 90 -9.37 10.52 -18.55
C LEU A 90 -8.45 11.27 -17.60
N GLY A 91 -9.00 11.71 -16.47
CA GLY A 91 -8.29 12.54 -15.51
C GLY A 91 -8.37 14.05 -15.82
N TYR A 92 -9.09 14.47 -16.86
CA TYR A 92 -9.33 15.88 -17.16
C TYR A 92 -10.48 16.46 -16.32
N PRO A 93 -10.66 17.80 -16.31
CA PRO A 93 -11.85 18.42 -15.70
C PRO A 93 -13.15 17.94 -16.35
N ALA A 94 -14.26 17.96 -15.60
CA ALA A 94 -15.58 17.72 -16.17
C ALA A 94 -15.97 18.86 -17.12
N SER A 95 -16.92 18.59 -18.03
CA SER A 95 -17.40 19.57 -19.02
C SER A 95 -18.12 20.78 -18.39
N GLU A 96 -18.65 20.63 -17.19
CA GLU A 96 -19.26 21.72 -16.42
C GLU A 96 -18.20 22.56 -15.72
N VAL A 97 -17.93 23.75 -16.27
CA VAL A 97 -16.94 24.72 -15.76
C VAL A 97 -17.44 25.44 -14.50
N LYS A 98 -18.75 25.48 -14.25
CA LYS A 98 -19.32 26.04 -13.03
C LYS A 98 -19.24 25.00 -11.91
N GLU A 99 -18.45 25.31 -10.89
CA GLU A 99 -18.26 24.54 -9.65
C GLU A 99 -17.40 23.26 -9.73
N TYR A 100 -16.78 22.95 -10.88
CA TYR A 100 -16.02 21.71 -11.12
C TYR A 100 -16.80 20.49 -10.60
N ALA A 101 -17.65 19.91 -11.44
CA ALA A 101 -18.49 18.77 -11.06
C ALA A 101 -17.70 17.69 -10.30
N SER A 102 -18.36 16.96 -9.40
CA SER A 102 -17.75 15.97 -8.49
C SER A 102 -16.94 14.85 -9.16
N THR A 103 -17.08 14.70 -10.49
CA THR A 103 -16.36 13.79 -11.37
C THR A 103 -15.14 14.41 -12.05
N SER A 104 -14.79 15.66 -11.75
CA SER A 104 -13.58 16.31 -12.26
C SER A 104 -12.34 15.65 -11.66
N GLY A 105 -11.32 15.40 -12.48
CA GLY A 105 -10.01 14.94 -12.04
C GLY A 105 -8.95 16.00 -12.29
N LEU A 106 -7.91 16.03 -11.44
CA LEU A 106 -6.62 16.68 -11.71
C LEU A 106 -6.69 18.14 -12.24
N VAL A 107 -7.70 18.89 -11.81
CA VAL A 107 -7.94 20.27 -12.24
C VAL A 107 -6.72 21.14 -11.90
N SER A 108 -6.24 21.90 -12.86
CA SER A 108 -5.11 22.83 -12.71
C SER A 108 -5.49 24.21 -13.23
N ASP A 109 -4.99 25.26 -12.59
CA ASP A 109 -5.10 26.65 -13.07
C ASP A 109 -4.11 26.95 -14.21
N LEU A 110 -3.22 26.00 -14.54
CA LEU A 110 -2.31 26.11 -15.67
C LEU A 110 -3.02 25.77 -16.98
N ASP A 111 -2.86 26.62 -17.99
CA ASP A 111 -3.28 26.30 -19.34
C ASP A 111 -2.33 25.26 -19.94
N ILE A 112 -2.78 24.01 -19.97
CA ILE A 112 -2.02 22.88 -20.51
C ILE A 112 -2.61 22.58 -21.89
N PRO A 113 -1.89 22.84 -22.99
CA PRO A 113 -2.40 22.54 -24.31
C PRO A 113 -2.67 21.05 -24.45
N VAL A 114 -3.82 20.71 -25.01
CA VAL A 114 -4.29 19.33 -25.19
C VAL A 114 -4.52 19.10 -26.66
N ASP A 115 -3.75 18.21 -27.24
CA ASP A 115 -4.02 17.70 -28.59
C ASP A 115 -4.78 16.37 -28.52
N LYS A 116 -5.05 15.80 -29.69
CA LYS A 116 -5.79 14.55 -29.82
C LYS A 116 -5.01 13.36 -29.28
N ASP A 117 -3.70 13.39 -29.43
CA ASP A 117 -2.80 12.34 -28.96
C ASP A 117 -2.80 12.29 -27.43
N GLU A 118 -2.77 13.44 -26.76
CA GLU A 118 -2.91 13.56 -25.30
C GLU A 118 -4.20 12.92 -24.78
N VAL A 119 -5.29 12.97 -25.57
CA VAL A 119 -6.55 12.31 -25.21
C VAL A 119 -6.40 10.79 -25.27
N TYR A 120 -5.89 10.22 -26.36
CA TYR A 120 -5.64 8.76 -26.45
C TYR A 120 -4.66 8.28 -25.36
N LEU A 121 -3.59 9.03 -25.13
CA LEU A 121 -2.62 8.74 -24.06
C LEU A 121 -3.27 8.76 -22.68
N SER A 122 -4.26 9.63 -22.45
CA SER A 122 -4.99 9.65 -21.18
C SER A 122 -5.76 8.35 -20.89
N TRP A 123 -6.32 7.73 -21.94
CA TRP A 123 -6.98 6.43 -21.82
C TRP A 123 -5.96 5.34 -21.46
N ILE A 124 -4.88 5.26 -22.24
CA ILE A 124 -3.81 4.29 -22.06
C ILE A 124 -3.24 4.39 -20.63
N GLY A 125 -2.90 5.62 -20.20
CA GLY A 125 -2.37 5.88 -18.86
C GLY A 125 -3.37 5.59 -17.75
N SER A 126 -4.66 5.88 -17.94
CA SER A 126 -5.67 5.53 -16.94
C SER A 126 -5.85 4.02 -16.80
N GLY A 127 -5.68 3.24 -17.88
CA GLY A 127 -5.71 1.78 -17.83
C GLY A 127 -4.54 1.17 -17.05
N LEU A 128 -3.45 1.92 -16.87
CA LEU A 128 -2.24 1.51 -16.13
C LEU A 128 -2.32 1.84 -14.63
N GLY A 129 -3.43 2.41 -14.15
CA GLY A 129 -3.61 2.71 -12.73
C GLY A 129 -3.52 1.47 -11.84
N ILE A 130 -2.77 1.57 -10.74
CA ILE A 130 -2.54 0.48 -9.78
C ILE A 130 -3.46 0.65 -8.58
N GLY A 131 -4.54 -0.11 -8.52
CA GLY A 131 -5.56 -0.04 -7.47
C GLY A 131 -5.12 -0.71 -6.18
N VAL A 132 -5.25 -0.01 -5.06
CA VAL A 132 -4.90 -0.52 -3.71
C VAL A 132 -6.09 -0.42 -2.75
N ALA A 133 -6.03 -1.24 -1.70
CA ALA A 133 -7.01 -1.22 -0.63
C ALA A 133 -7.12 0.19 0.00
N GLY A 134 -8.36 0.61 0.31
CA GLY A 134 -8.68 1.97 0.74
C GLY A 134 -9.30 2.85 -0.36
N GLY A 135 -9.51 2.31 -1.56
CA GLY A 135 -10.23 2.98 -2.65
C GLY A 135 -9.39 4.02 -3.39
N PHE A 136 -8.07 3.84 -3.40
CA PHE A 136 -7.14 4.70 -4.13
C PHE A 136 -6.45 3.91 -5.24
N THR A 137 -5.97 4.63 -6.23
CA THR A 137 -5.17 4.18 -7.36
C THR A 137 -3.87 4.99 -7.37
N ILE A 138 -2.78 4.32 -7.72
CA ILE A 138 -1.44 4.89 -7.78
C ILE A 138 -0.97 4.82 -9.23
N LEU A 139 -0.39 5.91 -9.74
CA LEU A 139 0.36 5.92 -11.00
C LEU A 139 1.84 6.12 -10.71
N PHE A 140 2.68 5.30 -11.33
CA PHE A 140 4.13 5.45 -11.32
C PHE A 140 4.60 5.77 -12.73
N ASP A 141 5.33 6.86 -12.86
CA ASP A 141 6.01 7.22 -14.11
C ASP A 141 7.35 6.47 -14.20
N ASN A 142 7.27 5.16 -14.41
CA ASN A 142 8.43 4.28 -14.48
C ASN A 142 8.20 3.21 -15.56
N VAL A 143 9.14 3.15 -16.51
CA VAL A 143 9.06 2.27 -17.70
C VAL A 143 8.85 0.80 -17.35
N ASP A 144 9.57 0.28 -16.37
CA ASP A 144 9.49 -1.13 -15.98
C ASP A 144 8.11 -1.43 -15.34
N ILE A 145 7.65 -0.56 -14.44
CA ILE A 145 6.33 -0.70 -13.80
C ILE A 145 5.21 -0.67 -14.84
N VAL A 146 5.18 0.33 -15.73
CA VAL A 146 4.08 0.45 -16.71
C VAL A 146 4.06 -0.70 -17.71
N LEU A 147 5.24 -1.18 -18.15
CA LEU A 147 5.33 -2.35 -19.03
C LEU A 147 4.88 -3.63 -18.31
N LYS A 148 5.33 -3.82 -17.06
CA LYS A 148 4.93 -4.98 -16.24
C LYS A 148 3.42 -4.99 -15.99
N THR A 149 2.82 -3.83 -15.75
CA THR A 149 1.37 -3.69 -15.60
C THR A 149 0.64 -4.10 -16.89
N TYR A 150 1.09 -3.62 -18.05
CA TYR A 150 0.52 -3.99 -19.35
C TYR A 150 0.58 -5.50 -19.64
N GLU A 151 1.68 -6.18 -19.28
CA GLU A 151 1.82 -7.63 -19.47
C GLU A 151 0.68 -8.42 -18.81
N GLY A 152 0.15 -7.92 -17.70
CA GLY A 152 -0.99 -8.52 -16.99
C GLY A 152 -2.32 -8.35 -17.69
N TRP A 153 -2.48 -7.38 -18.61
CA TRP A 153 -3.76 -7.09 -19.27
C TRP A 153 -4.23 -8.29 -20.09
N ARG A 154 -3.34 -8.88 -20.90
CA ARG A 154 -3.69 -10.04 -21.74
C ARG A 154 -4.15 -11.23 -20.90
N SER A 155 -3.49 -11.49 -19.78
CA SER A 155 -3.88 -12.53 -18.82
C SER A 155 -5.26 -12.25 -18.20
N TYR A 156 -5.54 -11.00 -17.81
CA TYR A 156 -6.86 -10.64 -17.31
C TYR A 156 -7.95 -10.81 -18.37
N ARG A 157 -7.66 -10.43 -19.62
CA ARG A 157 -8.57 -10.60 -20.75
C ARG A 157 -8.95 -12.06 -20.94
N GLN A 158 -7.96 -12.95 -20.90
CA GLN A 158 -8.19 -14.38 -21.02
C GLN A 158 -9.14 -14.90 -19.93
N PHE A 159 -8.94 -14.51 -18.67
CA PHE A 159 -9.86 -14.88 -17.60
C PHE A 159 -11.27 -14.31 -17.75
N LEU A 160 -11.41 -13.06 -18.23
CA LEU A 160 -12.73 -12.47 -18.49
C LEU A 160 -13.50 -13.18 -19.61
N ASN A 161 -12.78 -13.72 -20.59
CA ASN A 161 -13.35 -14.42 -21.74
C ASN A 161 -13.52 -15.94 -21.51
N ASP A 162 -13.01 -16.48 -20.39
CA ASP A 162 -13.13 -17.89 -20.07
C ASP A 162 -14.61 -18.26 -19.79
N PRO A 163 -15.20 -19.19 -20.57
CA PRO A 163 -16.60 -19.58 -20.42
C PRO A 163 -16.89 -20.31 -19.10
N THR A 164 -15.88 -20.82 -18.41
CA THR A 164 -16.01 -21.42 -17.07
C THR A 164 -16.08 -20.36 -15.97
N LEU A 165 -15.58 -19.14 -16.25
CA LEU A 165 -15.53 -18.01 -15.31
C LEU A 165 -16.65 -16.98 -15.57
N VAL A 166 -17.86 -17.45 -15.90
CA VAL A 166 -19.01 -16.57 -16.20
C VAL A 166 -19.27 -15.56 -15.07
N LYS A 167 -19.10 -15.99 -13.81
CA LYS A 167 -19.32 -15.17 -12.61
C LYS A 167 -18.22 -14.13 -12.35
N LEU A 168 -17.10 -14.17 -13.07
CA LEU A 168 -16.03 -13.18 -12.94
C LEU A 168 -16.49 -11.81 -13.45
N ARG A 169 -16.41 -10.81 -12.57
CA ARG A 169 -16.82 -9.44 -12.83
C ARG A 169 -15.76 -8.69 -13.66
N GLY A 170 -16.21 -7.97 -14.68
CA GLY A 170 -15.38 -7.00 -15.41
C GLY A 170 -15.26 -5.65 -14.69
N ASN A 171 -14.71 -4.64 -15.35
CA ASN A 171 -14.54 -3.27 -14.84
C ASN A 171 -13.63 -3.16 -13.60
N GLN A 172 -12.67 -4.07 -13.43
CA GLN A 172 -11.79 -4.12 -12.26
C GLN A 172 -10.30 -4.08 -12.64
N ILE A 173 -9.95 -3.48 -13.78
CA ILE A 173 -8.56 -3.42 -14.26
C ILE A 173 -7.59 -2.84 -13.23
N ASN A 174 -7.94 -1.77 -12.51
CA ASN A 174 -7.02 -1.19 -11.52
C ASN A 174 -6.75 -2.16 -10.36
N SER A 175 -7.77 -2.88 -9.88
CA SER A 175 -7.59 -3.90 -8.85
C SER A 175 -6.73 -5.06 -9.36
N TRP A 176 -6.95 -5.47 -10.61
CA TRP A 176 -6.11 -6.47 -11.28
C TRP A 176 -4.66 -5.99 -11.36
N ASN A 177 -4.40 -4.77 -11.85
CA ASN A 177 -3.06 -4.19 -11.94
C ASN A 177 -2.34 -4.17 -10.58
N GLY A 178 -3.06 -3.83 -9.51
CA GLY A 178 -2.56 -3.89 -8.13
C GLY A 178 -2.07 -5.27 -7.72
N GLN A 179 -2.93 -6.28 -7.88
CA GLN A 179 -2.60 -7.65 -7.54
C GLN A 179 -1.49 -8.22 -8.45
N TRP A 180 -1.60 -7.98 -9.76
CA TRP A 180 -0.64 -8.42 -10.76
C TRP A 180 0.76 -7.89 -10.48
N LEU A 181 0.91 -6.59 -10.21
CA LEU A 181 2.21 -6.00 -9.94
C LEU A 181 2.78 -6.50 -8.61
N ALA A 182 1.97 -6.61 -7.55
CA ALA A 182 2.42 -7.17 -6.28
C ALA A 182 2.82 -8.65 -6.39
N TYR A 183 2.15 -9.43 -7.24
CA TYR A 183 2.47 -10.83 -7.47
C TYR A 183 3.74 -11.00 -8.29
N THR A 184 3.82 -10.35 -9.44
CA THR A 184 4.95 -10.51 -10.38
C THR A 184 6.25 -9.88 -9.90
N MET A 185 6.16 -8.86 -9.04
CA MET A 185 7.32 -8.25 -8.37
C MET A 185 7.64 -8.92 -7.03
N ASN A 186 7.05 -10.08 -6.73
CA ASN A 186 7.40 -10.87 -5.56
C ASN A 186 8.25 -12.09 -5.98
N PRO A 187 9.57 -12.10 -5.69
CA PRO A 187 10.47 -13.15 -6.16
C PRO A 187 10.23 -14.52 -5.52
N THR A 188 9.51 -14.59 -4.39
CA THR A 188 9.25 -15.86 -3.68
C THR A 188 7.89 -16.46 -4.01
N LYS A 189 6.96 -15.66 -4.55
CA LYS A 189 5.58 -16.08 -4.86
C LYS A 189 5.30 -16.19 -6.36
N TYR A 190 5.98 -15.39 -7.19
CA TYR A 190 5.73 -15.38 -8.63
C TYR A 190 6.02 -16.75 -9.26
N LYS A 191 5.07 -17.24 -10.06
CA LYS A 191 5.20 -18.41 -10.91
C LYS A 191 4.81 -18.03 -12.32
N GLU A 192 5.61 -18.43 -13.29
CA GLU A 192 5.36 -18.11 -14.71
C GLU A 192 4.15 -18.90 -15.25
N ASP A 193 3.97 -20.14 -14.80
CA ASP A 193 2.89 -21.05 -15.16
C ASP A 193 1.63 -20.90 -14.28
N PHE A 194 1.29 -19.66 -13.93
CA PHE A 194 0.12 -19.38 -13.08
C PHE A 194 -1.20 -19.72 -13.78
N ASP A 195 -2.19 -20.13 -12.98
CA ASP A 195 -3.57 -20.32 -13.41
C ASP A 195 -4.55 -19.63 -12.43
N PHE A 196 -5.85 -19.76 -12.69
CA PHE A 196 -6.87 -19.18 -11.81
C PHE A 196 -6.78 -19.70 -10.36
N ASN A 197 -6.40 -20.97 -10.15
CA ASN A 197 -6.32 -21.57 -8.82
C ASN A 197 -5.12 -21.01 -8.04
N ILE A 198 -3.96 -20.89 -8.69
CA ILE A 198 -2.75 -20.29 -8.11
C ILE A 198 -3.04 -18.85 -7.71
N LEU A 199 -3.61 -18.05 -8.62
CA LEU A 199 -3.96 -16.66 -8.33
C LEU A 199 -5.04 -16.54 -7.24
N SER A 200 -5.96 -17.50 -7.14
CA SER A 200 -6.95 -17.58 -6.05
C SER A 200 -6.29 -17.83 -4.70
N GLN A 201 -5.30 -18.72 -4.63
CA GLN A 201 -4.52 -18.96 -3.41
C GLN A 201 -3.70 -17.72 -3.01
N GLU A 202 -3.23 -16.94 -3.98
CA GLU A 202 -2.54 -15.66 -3.77
C GLU A 202 -3.47 -14.49 -3.40
N GLY A 203 -4.78 -14.74 -3.36
CA GLY A 203 -5.79 -13.79 -2.89
C GLY A 203 -6.27 -12.78 -3.94
N PHE A 204 -6.10 -13.07 -5.24
CA PHE A 204 -6.59 -12.19 -6.31
C PHE A 204 -8.11 -12.03 -6.30
N PHE A 205 -8.82 -13.10 -5.93
CA PHE A 205 -10.26 -13.18 -6.08
C PHE A 205 -10.97 -13.24 -4.73
N LYS A 206 -12.07 -12.51 -4.62
CA LYS A 206 -13.06 -12.64 -3.55
C LYS A 206 -14.27 -13.38 -4.12
N LEU A 207 -14.55 -14.54 -3.55
CA LEU A 207 -15.65 -15.41 -3.96
C LEU A 207 -16.90 -15.07 -3.15
N ASP A 208 -17.99 -14.72 -3.84
CA ASP A 208 -19.35 -14.64 -3.29
C ASP A 208 -20.25 -15.66 -4.02
N ALA A 209 -21.41 -15.98 -3.47
CA ALA A 209 -22.30 -17.05 -3.95
C ALA A 209 -22.60 -16.95 -5.47
N ASN A 210 -22.71 -15.73 -5.98
CA ASN A 210 -23.10 -15.45 -7.37
C ASN A 210 -22.05 -14.69 -8.18
N THR A 211 -20.98 -14.19 -7.58
CA THR A 211 -20.01 -13.31 -8.24
C THR A 211 -18.58 -13.61 -7.77
N VAL A 212 -17.65 -13.46 -8.70
CA VAL A 212 -16.21 -13.46 -8.41
C VAL A 212 -15.70 -12.06 -8.69
N GLU A 213 -15.14 -11.41 -7.67
CA GLU A 213 -14.64 -10.04 -7.76
C GLU A 213 -13.12 -9.99 -7.53
N MET A 214 -12.44 -9.01 -8.11
CA MET A 214 -11.05 -8.72 -7.79
C MET A 214 -10.92 -8.16 -6.36
N SER A 215 -10.10 -8.82 -5.56
CA SER A 215 -9.62 -8.27 -4.29
C SER A 215 -8.66 -7.12 -4.57
N THR A 216 -8.73 -6.05 -3.79
CA THR A 216 -7.72 -4.98 -3.83
C THR A 216 -6.50 -5.38 -3.00
N VAL A 217 -5.30 -5.11 -3.51
CA VAL A 217 -4.06 -5.42 -2.80
C VAL A 217 -3.83 -4.42 -1.65
N PRO A 218 -3.40 -4.84 -0.45
CA PRO A 218 -2.87 -3.91 0.54
C PRO A 218 -1.70 -3.11 -0.04
N TRP A 219 -1.69 -1.79 0.14
CA TRP A 219 -0.62 -0.95 -0.43
C TRP A 219 0.75 -1.31 0.15
N SER A 220 0.83 -1.83 1.38
CA SER A 220 2.06 -2.29 2.02
C SER A 220 2.65 -3.51 1.32
N ARG A 221 1.82 -4.51 0.94
CA ARG A 221 2.27 -5.68 0.15
C ARG A 221 2.86 -5.25 -1.19
N LEU A 222 2.18 -4.34 -1.89
CA LEU A 222 2.71 -3.74 -3.13
C LEU A 222 4.04 -3.02 -2.85
N PHE A 223 4.09 -2.21 -1.79
CA PHE A 223 5.28 -1.47 -1.39
C PHE A 223 6.48 -2.39 -1.13
N PHE A 224 6.30 -3.50 -0.40
CA PHE A 224 7.39 -4.45 -0.15
C PHE A 224 7.84 -5.18 -1.41
N SER A 225 6.92 -5.53 -2.31
CA SER A 225 7.24 -6.16 -3.58
C SER A 225 8.09 -5.24 -4.46
N LEU A 226 7.68 -3.97 -4.58
CA LEU A 226 8.45 -2.94 -5.25
C LEU A 226 9.79 -2.66 -4.53
N SER A 227 9.83 -2.72 -3.20
CA SER A 227 11.07 -2.52 -2.43
C SER A 227 12.12 -3.59 -2.68
N ASN A 228 11.73 -4.80 -3.08
CA ASN A 228 12.69 -5.84 -3.48
C ASN A 228 13.35 -5.50 -4.82
N HIS A 229 12.60 -4.86 -5.73
CA HIS A 229 13.06 -4.53 -7.09
C HIS A 229 13.79 -3.19 -7.15
N TYR A 230 13.38 -2.21 -6.33
CA TYR A 230 13.95 -0.87 -6.30
C TYR A 230 14.45 -0.49 -4.89
N PRO A 231 15.38 -1.27 -4.30
CA PRO A 231 15.70 -1.20 -2.88
C PRO A 231 16.24 0.15 -2.41
N ASP A 232 16.96 0.89 -3.25
CA ASP A 232 17.59 2.16 -2.87
C ASP A 232 16.94 3.37 -3.56
N SER A 233 15.82 3.16 -4.24
CA SER A 233 15.14 4.18 -5.02
C SER A 233 14.11 4.95 -4.21
N GLU A 234 13.92 6.21 -4.59
CA GLU A 234 12.75 7.00 -4.27
C GLU A 234 11.99 7.27 -5.57
N MET A 235 10.68 7.01 -5.59
CA MET A 235 9.86 7.25 -6.77
C MET A 235 8.70 8.19 -6.46
N MET A 236 8.56 9.23 -7.27
CA MET A 236 7.37 10.07 -7.24
C MET A 236 6.20 9.32 -7.87
N SER A 237 5.12 9.21 -7.13
CA SER A 237 3.88 8.61 -7.60
C SER A 237 2.75 9.64 -7.58
N HIS A 238 1.70 9.40 -8.34
CA HIS A 238 0.46 10.15 -8.22
C HIS A 238 -0.63 9.28 -7.58
N VAL A 239 -1.18 9.72 -6.44
CA VAL A 239 -2.27 9.02 -5.73
C VAL A 239 -3.61 9.74 -5.92
N TYR A 240 -4.62 9.00 -6.33
CA TYR A 240 -5.98 9.50 -6.58
C TYR A 240 -7.01 8.39 -6.36
N GLY A 241 -8.29 8.66 -6.48
CA GLY A 241 -9.35 7.65 -6.46
C GLY A 241 -10.51 8.09 -7.34
N PHE A 242 -10.81 7.31 -8.37
CA PHE A 242 -11.99 7.53 -9.21
C PHE A 242 -13.18 6.73 -8.66
N GLY A 243 -14.34 7.36 -8.61
CA GLY A 243 -15.56 6.79 -8.07
C GLY A 243 -16.77 7.67 -8.39
N GLN A 244 -17.80 7.64 -7.55
CA GLN A 244 -18.91 8.61 -7.67
C GLN A 244 -18.44 10.05 -7.43
N THR A 245 -17.47 10.22 -6.55
CA THR A 245 -16.74 11.47 -6.33
C THR A 245 -15.27 11.18 -6.49
N ASN A 246 -14.62 11.90 -7.40
CA ASN A 246 -13.18 11.79 -7.59
C ASN A 246 -12.43 12.39 -6.40
N LYS A 247 -11.35 11.73 -6.00
CA LYS A 247 -10.46 12.15 -4.92
C LYS A 247 -9.06 12.28 -5.49
N THR A 248 -8.38 13.38 -5.19
CA THR A 248 -6.99 13.61 -5.58
C THR A 248 -6.20 13.86 -4.31
N ILE A 249 -5.18 13.04 -4.05
CA ILE A 249 -4.17 13.34 -3.03
C ILE A 249 -3.02 14.12 -3.68
N GLY A 250 -2.61 13.70 -4.88
CA GLY A 250 -1.54 14.35 -5.66
C GLY A 250 -0.25 13.53 -5.64
N PHE A 251 0.87 14.23 -5.76
CA PHE A 251 2.18 13.62 -5.86
C PHE A 251 2.74 13.22 -4.49
N ILE A 252 3.10 11.95 -4.34
CA ILE A 252 3.63 11.38 -3.09
C ILE A 252 4.91 10.58 -3.40
N PRO A 253 6.06 10.90 -2.77
CA PRO A 253 7.28 10.11 -2.88
C PRO A 253 7.15 8.79 -2.12
N PHE A 254 7.55 7.69 -2.76
CA PHE A 254 7.67 6.36 -2.20
C PHE A 254 9.14 6.03 -1.94
N GLN A 255 9.49 5.75 -0.69
CA GLN A 255 10.87 5.53 -0.22
C GLN A 255 11.16 4.06 0.04
N PHE A 256 11.40 3.31 -1.04
CA PHE A 256 11.47 1.84 -1.02
C PHE A 256 12.57 1.24 -0.13
N LYS A 257 13.64 1.99 0.16
CA LYS A 257 14.64 1.63 1.19
C LYS A 257 14.04 1.28 2.55
N SER A 258 12.88 1.84 2.87
CA SER A 258 12.17 1.58 4.11
C SER A 258 11.68 0.13 4.21
N GLY A 259 11.26 -0.46 3.09
CA GLY A 259 10.78 -1.84 3.04
C GLY A 259 11.90 -2.84 3.30
N ARG A 260 13.06 -2.61 2.66
CA ARG A 260 14.28 -3.38 2.91
C ARG A 260 14.74 -3.26 4.36
N LYS A 261 14.76 -2.04 4.91
CA LYS A 261 15.12 -1.80 6.31
C LYS A 261 14.26 -2.61 7.29
N ILE A 262 12.95 -2.70 7.06
CA ILE A 262 12.06 -3.52 7.90
C ILE A 262 12.46 -5.00 7.82
N LYS A 263 12.72 -5.53 6.63
CA LYS A 263 13.16 -6.93 6.45
C LYS A 263 14.51 -7.20 7.11
N ASP A 264 15.48 -6.29 6.95
CA ASP A 264 16.81 -6.40 7.54
C ASP A 264 16.75 -6.39 9.07
N VAL A 265 15.93 -5.49 9.65
CA VAL A 265 15.71 -5.43 11.11
C VAL A 265 15.06 -6.71 11.60
N TYR A 266 14.05 -7.22 10.88
CA TYR A 266 13.40 -8.48 11.24
C TYR A 266 14.39 -9.65 11.25
N HIS A 267 15.17 -9.81 10.16
CA HIS A 267 16.14 -10.89 10.06
C HIS A 267 17.25 -10.78 11.12
N LYS A 268 17.73 -9.57 11.45
CA LYS A 268 18.71 -9.39 12.54
C LYS A 268 18.16 -9.75 13.93
N LEU A 269 16.86 -9.53 14.17
CA LEU A 269 16.24 -9.79 15.48
C LEU A 269 15.83 -11.25 15.64
N PHE A 270 15.38 -11.91 14.57
CA PHE A 270 14.70 -13.20 14.65
C PHE A 270 15.33 -14.29 13.77
N GLY A 271 16.30 -13.96 12.91
CA GLY A 271 16.87 -14.88 11.93
C GLY A 271 15.86 -15.32 10.88
N ASP A 272 16.01 -16.55 10.37
CA ASP A 272 15.12 -17.16 9.38
C ASP A 272 13.91 -17.86 10.01
N GLN A 273 13.30 -17.26 11.04
CA GLN A 273 12.06 -17.80 11.58
C GLN A 273 11.00 -17.96 10.49
N SER A 274 10.32 -19.12 10.49
CA SER A 274 9.38 -19.56 9.47
C SER A 274 8.04 -18.81 9.53
N ILE A 275 8.06 -17.49 9.44
CA ILE A 275 6.85 -16.69 9.23
C ILE A 275 6.66 -16.55 7.72
N ASP A 276 5.44 -16.82 7.24
CA ASP A 276 5.12 -16.55 5.85
C ASP A 276 5.30 -15.05 5.58
N GLN A 277 6.07 -14.73 4.54
CA GLN A 277 6.43 -13.36 4.20
C GLN A 277 5.19 -12.50 3.93
N SER A 278 4.12 -13.06 3.34
CA SER A 278 2.88 -12.32 3.07
C SER A 278 2.15 -12.00 4.37
N ASP A 279 2.07 -12.96 5.30
CA ASP A 279 1.46 -12.70 6.61
C ASP A 279 2.19 -11.60 7.38
N PHE A 280 3.52 -11.61 7.32
CA PHE A 280 4.33 -10.53 7.89
C PHE A 280 4.09 -9.19 7.20
N GLU A 281 4.20 -9.12 5.87
CA GLU A 281 4.04 -7.88 5.10
C GLU A 281 2.64 -7.26 5.26
N ASN A 282 1.60 -8.08 5.40
CA ASN A 282 0.21 -7.65 5.59
C ASN A 282 -0.04 -6.99 6.96
N LEU A 283 0.82 -7.22 7.96
CA LEU A 283 0.71 -6.55 9.27
C LEU A 283 1.17 -5.09 9.24
N PHE A 284 1.94 -4.70 8.23
CA PHE A 284 2.47 -3.34 8.10
C PHE A 284 1.55 -2.46 7.26
N GLY A 285 1.72 -1.15 7.49
CA GLY A 285 0.99 -0.12 6.77
C GLY A 285 -0.24 0.35 7.54
N MET A 286 -0.34 1.66 7.71
CA MET A 286 -1.59 2.32 8.09
C MET A 286 -2.53 2.45 6.88
N HIS A 287 -3.72 3.02 7.07
CA HIS A 287 -4.60 3.32 5.93
C HIS A 287 -3.91 4.26 4.92
N ILE A 288 -4.01 3.98 3.61
CA ILE A 288 -3.25 4.70 2.55
C ILE A 288 -3.43 6.22 2.60
N LYS A 289 -4.65 6.72 2.85
CA LYS A 289 -4.88 8.16 3.02
C LYS A 289 -4.00 8.76 4.12
N ARG A 290 -3.94 8.09 5.28
CA ARG A 290 -3.13 8.54 6.42
C ARG A 290 -1.64 8.42 6.14
N ALA A 291 -1.24 7.39 5.39
CA ALA A 291 0.14 7.24 4.91
C ALA A 291 0.54 8.43 4.02
N CYS A 292 -0.31 8.86 3.09
CA CYS A 292 -0.05 10.01 2.24
C CYS A 292 -0.01 11.34 3.00
N GLU A 293 -0.81 11.50 4.06
CA GLU A 293 -0.82 12.70 4.92
C GLU A 293 0.54 12.94 5.62
N LEU A 294 1.43 11.95 5.66
CA LEU A 294 2.80 12.08 6.16
C LEU A 294 3.74 12.79 5.17
N GLY A 295 3.27 13.11 3.96
CA GLY A 295 4.04 13.76 2.90
C GLY A 295 4.97 12.82 2.13
N SER A 296 5.24 11.62 2.64
CA SER A 296 5.99 10.57 1.95
C SER A 296 5.55 9.19 2.45
N ILE A 297 5.60 8.18 1.58
CA ILE A 297 5.35 6.79 1.96
C ILE A 297 6.69 6.09 2.16
N GLY A 298 7.04 5.89 3.43
CA GLY A 298 8.27 5.25 3.86
C GLY A 298 8.11 4.59 5.23
N LEU A 299 9.17 4.60 6.03
CA LEU A 299 9.22 3.85 7.29
C LEU A 299 8.08 4.20 8.26
N LEU A 300 7.74 5.49 8.38
CA LEU A 300 6.65 5.94 9.27
C LEU A 300 5.28 5.44 8.77
N ALA A 301 5.04 5.48 7.46
CA ALA A 301 3.81 4.99 6.84
C ALA A 301 3.61 3.48 7.02
N LEU A 302 4.72 2.72 7.07
CA LEU A 302 4.70 1.27 7.28
C LEU A 302 4.32 0.86 8.71
N ARG A 303 4.06 1.80 9.64
CA ARG A 303 3.63 1.46 11.00
C ARG A 303 2.44 0.49 10.97
N PRO A 304 2.53 -0.67 11.65
CA PRO A 304 1.37 -1.56 11.81
C PRO A 304 0.17 -0.81 12.37
N GLN A 305 -0.99 -0.91 11.72
CA GLN A 305 -2.15 -0.07 12.05
C GLN A 305 -2.57 -0.19 13.52
N GLN A 306 -2.52 -1.41 14.06
CA GLN A 306 -2.96 -1.72 15.41
C GLN A 306 -1.92 -1.38 16.49
N LEU A 307 -0.71 -0.95 16.12
CA LEU A 307 0.34 -0.57 17.06
C LEU A 307 0.03 0.75 17.78
N GLU A 308 -0.65 1.68 17.11
CA GLU A 308 -0.93 3.03 17.63
C GLU A 308 -1.65 3.03 19.00
N LYS A 309 -2.58 2.10 19.20
CA LYS A 309 -3.32 1.98 20.46
C LYS A 309 -2.40 1.65 21.65
N TYR A 310 -1.23 1.04 21.43
CA TYR A 310 -0.28 0.71 22.50
C TYR A 310 0.74 1.82 22.76
N MET A 311 0.83 2.81 21.87
CA MET A 311 1.76 3.96 22.02
C MET A 311 1.21 5.02 22.96
N HIS A 312 -0.12 5.16 23.01
CA HIS A 312 -0.79 6.21 23.80
C HIS A 312 -1.64 5.67 24.94
N GLU A 313 -2.02 4.39 24.90
CA GLU A 313 -2.81 3.78 25.98
C GLU A 313 -1.91 2.94 26.90
N GLY A 314 -2.25 2.90 28.19
CA GLY A 314 -1.62 2.00 29.17
C GLY A 314 -1.85 0.51 28.92
N LYS A 315 -2.37 0.10 27.76
CA LYS A 315 -2.63 -1.31 27.40
C LYS A 315 -1.34 -2.04 27.03
N SER A 316 -1.28 -3.34 27.33
CA SER A 316 -0.20 -4.21 26.86
C SER A 316 -0.68 -5.17 25.78
N LEU A 317 0.27 -5.75 25.04
CA LEU A 317 -0.01 -6.76 24.04
C LEU A 317 -0.51 -8.04 24.71
N SER A 318 -1.56 -8.66 24.17
CA SER A 318 -1.92 -10.03 24.55
C SER A 318 -0.96 -10.97 23.85
N LEU A 319 -0.34 -11.89 24.59
CA LEU A 319 0.55 -12.91 24.04
C LEU A 319 0.07 -14.31 24.43
N LYS A 320 -1.17 -14.65 24.06
CA LYS A 320 -1.79 -15.95 24.40
C LYS A 320 -1.78 -16.93 23.24
N LYS A 321 -1.82 -16.42 22.00
CA LYS A 321 -1.89 -17.23 20.78
C LYS A 321 -0.59 -17.15 19.98
N GLU A 322 -0.51 -17.92 18.91
CA GLU A 322 0.60 -17.88 17.94
C GLU A 322 0.54 -16.62 17.07
N GLU A 323 -0.66 -16.22 16.61
CA GLU A 323 -0.91 -14.94 15.91
C GLU A 323 -0.41 -13.71 16.70
N ASP A 324 -0.48 -13.79 18.03
CA ASP A 324 0.01 -12.73 18.92
C ASP A 324 1.55 -12.61 18.86
N LEU A 325 2.27 -13.70 18.59
CA LEU A 325 3.73 -13.69 18.43
C LEU A 325 4.15 -13.01 17.12
N ILE A 326 3.47 -13.34 16.01
CA ILE A 326 3.73 -12.69 14.72
C ILE A 326 3.48 -11.18 14.84
N THR A 327 2.38 -10.81 15.52
CA THR A 327 2.06 -9.41 15.82
C THR A 327 3.16 -8.73 16.65
N TYR A 328 3.63 -9.40 17.71
CA TYR A 328 4.75 -8.90 18.51
C TYR A 328 6.01 -8.68 17.69
N TYR A 329 6.39 -9.63 16.84
CA TYR A 329 7.57 -9.51 15.99
C TYR A 329 7.45 -8.38 14.97
N ALA A 330 6.29 -8.21 14.34
CA ALA A 330 6.04 -7.09 13.44
C ALA A 330 6.17 -5.74 14.17
N TYR A 331 5.57 -5.62 15.36
CA TYR A 331 5.64 -4.41 16.18
C TYR A 331 7.06 -4.11 16.64
N LYS A 332 7.75 -5.11 17.19
CA LYS A 332 9.13 -5.00 17.63
C LYS A 332 10.05 -4.61 16.49
N THR A 333 9.88 -5.21 15.31
CA THR A 333 10.63 -4.85 14.10
C THR A 333 10.46 -3.38 13.75
N TRP A 334 9.21 -2.89 13.67
CA TRP A 334 8.96 -1.49 13.32
C TRP A 334 9.53 -0.53 14.37
N LEU A 335 9.29 -0.80 15.66
CA LEU A 335 9.79 0.02 16.77
C LEU A 335 11.32 0.08 16.77
N LYS A 336 11.99 -1.06 16.59
CA LYS A 336 13.45 -1.12 16.45
C LYS A 336 13.92 -0.36 15.22
N ALA A 337 13.26 -0.48 14.07
CA ALA A 337 13.63 0.24 12.86
C ALA A 337 13.53 1.77 13.03
N MET A 338 12.55 2.24 13.80
CA MET A 338 12.36 3.66 14.15
C MET A 338 13.41 4.16 15.14
N LEU A 339 13.74 3.39 16.17
CA LEU A 339 14.75 3.75 17.17
C LEU A 339 16.18 3.68 16.62
N SER A 340 16.44 2.77 15.68
CA SER A 340 17.74 2.59 15.01
C SER A 340 17.87 3.44 13.74
N ARG A 341 17.12 4.55 13.62
CA ARG A 341 17.12 5.39 12.41
C ARG A 341 18.53 5.77 11.94
N ASN A 342 19.47 5.98 12.87
CA ASN A 342 20.83 6.44 12.60
C ASN A 342 21.95 5.56 13.22
N LYS A 343 21.64 4.35 13.72
CA LYS A 343 22.63 3.47 14.39
C LYS A 343 22.96 2.28 13.51
N GLU A 344 24.25 1.97 13.38
CA GLU A 344 24.74 0.80 12.62
C GLU A 344 24.36 -0.53 13.29
N GLU A 345 24.36 -0.55 14.63
CA GLU A 345 23.97 -1.73 15.41
C GLU A 345 22.52 -1.67 15.88
N ILE A 346 21.76 -2.72 15.55
CA ILE A 346 20.44 -2.99 16.10
C ILE A 346 20.64 -3.87 17.33
N THR A 347 20.70 -3.26 18.51
CA THR A 347 20.88 -3.97 19.78
C THR A 347 19.54 -4.40 20.37
N ASP A 348 19.48 -5.56 21.03
CA ASP A 348 18.29 -5.98 21.80
C ASP A 348 18.30 -5.51 23.27
N TYR A 349 18.93 -4.36 23.53
CA TYR A 349 19.03 -3.73 24.87
C TYR A 349 17.68 -3.63 25.62
N THR A 350 16.57 -3.41 24.90
CA THR A 350 15.23 -3.39 25.52
C THR A 350 14.82 -4.72 26.16
N MET A 351 15.33 -5.85 25.66
CA MET A 351 15.14 -7.17 26.25
C MET A 351 15.93 -7.33 27.56
N GLU A 352 17.15 -6.80 27.62
CA GLU A 352 17.95 -6.77 28.84
C GLU A 352 17.27 -5.93 29.92
N LEU A 353 16.79 -4.73 29.57
CA LEU A 353 16.01 -3.88 30.46
C LEU A 353 14.74 -4.59 30.96
N ALA A 354 14.01 -5.26 30.07
CA ALA A 354 12.84 -6.03 30.43
C ALA A 354 13.18 -7.15 31.44
N ALA A 355 14.33 -7.82 31.28
CA ALA A 355 14.81 -8.82 32.21
C ALA A 355 15.17 -8.24 33.59
N VAL A 356 15.81 -7.06 33.64
CA VAL A 356 16.08 -6.32 34.90
C VAL A 356 14.77 -5.96 35.60
N ILE A 357 13.80 -5.39 34.87
CA ILE A 357 12.48 -5.02 35.41
C ILE A 357 11.74 -6.26 35.96
N LYS A 358 11.84 -7.39 35.26
CA LYS A 358 11.27 -8.68 35.71
C LYS A 358 11.94 -9.20 36.98
N ARG A 359 13.27 -9.15 37.07
CA ARG A 359 14.01 -9.51 38.30
C ARG A 359 13.62 -8.61 39.47
N TYR A 360 13.56 -7.30 39.25
CA TYR A 360 13.09 -6.34 40.25
C TYR A 360 11.70 -6.70 40.80
N ARG A 361 10.77 -7.04 39.90
CA ARG A 361 9.43 -7.50 40.29
C ARG A 361 9.50 -8.77 41.12
N ALA A 362 10.22 -9.79 40.65
CA ALA A 362 10.30 -11.10 41.30
C ALA A 362 10.95 -11.05 42.69
N ALA A 363 11.84 -10.09 42.92
CA ALA A 363 12.48 -9.87 44.21
C ALA A 363 11.55 -9.27 45.29
N GLY A 364 10.30 -8.89 44.93
CA GLY A 364 9.31 -8.38 45.87
C GLY A 364 8.17 -9.36 46.10
N SER A 365 7.74 -9.52 47.36
CA SER A 365 6.60 -10.37 47.72
C SER A 365 5.24 -9.64 47.72
N LYS A 366 5.26 -8.31 47.55
CA LYS A 366 4.08 -7.44 47.62
C LYS A 366 3.63 -6.96 46.24
N LEU A 367 2.35 -6.58 46.14
CA LEU A 367 1.73 -6.02 44.94
C LEU A 367 2.24 -4.61 44.59
N ASP A 368 3.05 -3.99 45.45
CA ASP A 368 3.62 -2.66 45.28
C ASP A 368 4.55 -2.58 44.06
N ARG A 369 5.48 -3.52 43.89
CA ARG A 369 6.40 -3.54 42.74
C ARG A 369 5.67 -3.80 41.43
N LYS A 370 4.68 -4.68 41.44
CA LYS A 370 3.80 -4.92 40.29
C LYS A 370 3.03 -3.65 39.92
N THR A 371 2.49 -2.95 40.93
CA THR A 371 1.76 -1.69 40.73
C THR A 371 2.68 -0.60 40.18
N LEU A 372 3.89 -0.46 40.73
CA LEU A 372 4.89 0.50 40.26
C LEU A 372 5.23 0.26 38.78
N ILE A 373 5.41 -1.00 38.36
CA ILE A 373 5.72 -1.32 36.96
C ILE A 373 4.51 -1.09 36.05
N GLU A 374 3.36 -1.70 36.35
CA GLU A 374 2.22 -1.73 35.43
C GLU A 374 1.41 -0.41 35.41
N LYS A 375 1.29 0.25 36.56
CA LYS A 375 0.40 1.41 36.74
C LYS A 375 1.13 2.74 36.81
N GLU A 376 2.45 2.74 37.06
CA GLU A 376 3.23 3.98 37.10
C GLU A 376 4.23 4.03 35.95
N LEU A 377 5.14 3.04 35.83
CA LEU A 377 6.20 3.02 34.82
C LEU A 377 5.61 2.90 33.41
N PHE A 378 4.93 1.80 33.09
CA PHE A 378 4.40 1.54 31.73
C PHE A 378 3.08 2.23 31.40
N ALA A 379 2.44 2.87 32.39
CA ALA A 379 1.27 3.71 32.19
C ALA A 379 1.62 5.21 32.23
N SER A 380 2.92 5.55 32.32
CA SER A 380 3.34 6.93 32.37
C SER A 380 3.03 7.67 31.06
N ALA A 381 2.34 8.80 31.16
CA ALA A 381 1.98 9.63 30.02
C ALA A 381 3.18 10.36 29.38
N GLY A 382 4.37 10.33 30.01
CA GLY A 382 5.54 11.01 29.47
C GLY A 382 6.82 10.75 30.27
N LYS A 383 7.95 11.20 29.72
CA LYS A 383 9.30 10.96 30.26
C LYS A 383 9.44 11.23 31.76
N ARG A 384 8.82 12.31 32.25
CA ARG A 384 8.92 12.72 33.66
C ARG A 384 8.39 11.64 34.61
N GLY A 385 7.18 11.15 34.38
CA GLY A 385 6.58 10.14 35.26
C GLY A 385 7.36 8.82 35.18
N PHE A 386 7.85 8.45 34.00
CA PHE A 386 8.69 7.27 33.82
C PHE A 386 9.98 7.37 34.64
N ILE A 387 10.68 8.50 34.55
CA ILE A 387 11.90 8.78 35.34
C ILE A 387 11.59 8.78 36.84
N GLU A 388 10.46 9.35 37.27
CA GLU A 388 10.02 9.31 38.67
C GLU A 388 9.82 7.86 39.15
N SER A 389 9.23 6.98 38.33
CA SER A 389 9.10 5.55 38.63
C SER A 389 10.46 4.83 38.68
N LEU A 390 11.38 5.12 37.76
CA LEU A 390 12.75 4.59 37.81
C LEU A 390 13.47 5.00 39.10
N CYS A 391 13.33 6.27 39.52
CA CYS A 391 13.90 6.76 40.78
C CYS A 391 13.34 6.03 42.02
N LYS A 392 12.09 5.55 41.97
CA LYS A 392 11.54 4.70 43.03
C LYS A 392 12.18 3.31 43.02
N MET A 393 12.38 2.71 41.84
CA MET A 393 13.01 1.40 41.69
C MET A 393 14.47 1.36 42.17
N ILE A 394 15.23 2.43 41.89
CA ILE A 394 16.64 2.58 42.27
C ILE A 394 16.88 2.31 43.77
N LYS A 395 15.90 2.62 44.64
CA LYS A 395 16.02 2.44 46.09
C LYS A 395 16.15 0.99 46.53
N ASP A 396 15.65 0.06 45.71
CA ASP A 396 15.60 -1.37 46.03
C ASP A 396 16.53 -2.20 45.14
N LEU A 397 17.39 -1.56 44.35
CA LEU A 397 18.30 -2.20 43.40
C LEU A 397 19.76 -2.06 43.85
N GLU A 398 20.55 -3.10 43.58
CA GLU A 398 21.98 -3.15 43.86
C GLU A 398 22.76 -3.73 42.67
N GLY A 399 24.08 -3.53 42.67
CA GLY A 399 24.98 -4.14 41.69
C GLY A 399 24.70 -3.74 40.23
N ALA A 400 24.71 -4.73 39.33
CA ALA A 400 24.53 -4.50 37.89
C ALA A 400 23.14 -3.95 37.55
N ASP A 401 22.08 -4.45 38.20
CA ASP A 401 20.70 -4.03 37.93
C ASP A 401 20.48 -2.55 38.29
N LEU A 402 21.13 -2.06 39.34
CA LEU A 402 21.14 -0.63 39.70
C LEU A 402 21.80 0.23 38.62
N LEU A 403 22.95 -0.20 38.12
CA LEU A 403 23.69 0.53 37.09
C LEU A 403 22.86 0.62 35.80
N THR A 404 22.28 -0.49 35.36
CA THR A 404 21.42 -0.55 34.16
C THR A 404 20.20 0.39 34.27
N ILE A 405 19.51 0.41 35.42
CA ILE A 405 18.36 1.32 35.62
C ILE A 405 18.78 2.79 35.71
N LYS A 406 19.97 3.07 36.24
CA LYS A 406 20.53 4.42 36.27
C LYS A 406 20.89 4.91 34.87
N GLU A 407 21.55 4.10 34.06
CA GLU A 407 21.88 4.41 32.67
C GLU A 407 20.60 4.63 31.83
N LEU A 408 19.61 3.75 31.98
CA LEU A 408 18.30 3.89 31.36
C LEU A 408 17.65 5.26 31.65
N LYS A 409 17.74 5.74 32.90
CA LYS A 409 17.19 7.04 33.28
C LYS A 409 17.84 8.16 32.49
N ASP A 410 19.17 8.14 32.36
CA ASP A 410 19.93 9.16 31.66
C ASP A 410 19.63 9.12 30.15
N GLU A 411 19.52 7.93 29.55
CA GLU A 411 19.11 7.77 28.16
C GLU A 411 17.70 8.31 27.89
N VAL A 412 16.71 7.95 28.72
CA VAL A 412 15.32 8.41 28.57
C VAL A 412 15.24 9.94 28.69
N HIS A 413 16.06 10.56 29.53
CA HIS A 413 16.10 12.01 29.64
C HIS A 413 16.45 12.67 28.29
N LEU A 414 17.42 12.09 27.56
CA LEU A 414 17.95 12.59 26.28
C LEU A 414 17.07 12.28 25.06
N MET A 415 16.16 11.31 25.15
CA MET A 415 15.24 10.97 24.05
C MET A 415 14.27 12.11 23.72
N THR A 416 13.89 12.26 22.45
CA THR A 416 12.71 13.05 22.08
C THR A 416 11.43 12.41 22.62
N ASN A 417 10.31 13.14 22.65
CA ASN A 417 9.04 12.57 23.09
C ASN A 417 8.59 11.40 22.19
N GLU A 418 8.85 11.49 20.89
CA GLU A 418 8.50 10.43 19.93
C GLU A 418 9.36 9.18 20.15
N GLU A 419 10.69 9.33 20.26
CA GLU A 419 11.59 8.22 20.56
C GLU A 419 11.25 7.56 21.89
N TYR A 420 10.96 8.35 22.93
CA TYR A 420 10.52 7.84 24.22
C TYR A 420 9.25 7.00 24.09
N THR A 421 8.25 7.45 23.32
CA THR A 421 7.02 6.67 23.08
C THR A 421 7.35 5.31 22.45
N TYR A 422 8.17 5.29 21.39
CA TYR A 422 8.56 4.03 20.74
C TYR A 422 9.34 3.12 21.69
N PHE A 423 10.29 3.69 22.41
CA PHE A 423 11.13 2.98 23.36
C PHE A 423 10.31 2.36 24.50
N CYS A 424 9.44 3.15 25.15
CA CYS A 424 8.62 2.69 26.25
C CYS A 424 7.65 1.58 25.81
N THR A 425 7.01 1.73 24.65
CA THR A 425 6.17 0.68 24.06
C THR A 425 6.96 -0.61 23.82
N LEU A 426 8.18 -0.51 23.30
CA LEU A 426 9.03 -1.66 23.03
C LEU A 426 9.46 -2.39 24.32
N VAL A 427 9.95 -1.67 25.33
CA VAL A 427 10.33 -2.28 26.63
C VAL A 427 9.14 -2.95 27.28
N LYS A 428 7.94 -2.35 27.19
CA LYS A 428 6.70 -2.94 27.70
C LYS A 428 6.36 -4.26 26.99
N PHE A 429 6.53 -4.33 25.68
CA PHE A 429 6.30 -5.55 24.90
C PHE A 429 7.32 -6.64 25.24
N ASP A 430 8.62 -6.30 25.31
CA ASP A 430 9.67 -7.23 25.70
C ASP A 430 9.43 -7.77 27.12
N TYR A 431 9.02 -6.92 28.07
CA TYR A 431 8.63 -7.33 29.41
C TYR A 431 7.44 -8.30 29.39
N THR A 432 6.40 -7.99 28.61
CA THR A 432 5.22 -8.87 28.49
C THR A 432 5.57 -10.21 27.85
N PHE A 433 6.51 -10.23 26.91
CA PHE A 433 7.03 -11.45 26.29
C PHE A 433 7.80 -12.32 27.29
N LEU A 434 8.69 -11.73 28.09
CA LEU A 434 9.43 -12.45 29.13
C LEU A 434 8.52 -12.99 30.24
N GLU A 435 7.43 -12.31 30.55
CA GLU A 435 6.42 -12.78 31.50
C GLU A 435 5.70 -14.03 31.00
N ARG A 436 5.39 -14.12 29.69
CA ARG A 436 4.78 -15.31 29.09
C ARG A 436 5.71 -16.54 29.12
N GLN A 437 7.01 -16.34 28.94
CA GLN A 437 7.99 -17.44 28.91
C GLN A 437 8.27 -18.05 30.30
N SER A 438 7.75 -17.46 31.38
CA SER A 438 7.90 -17.95 32.75
C SER A 438 6.73 -18.85 33.10
#